data_AF-A0A0A9D5X6-F1
#
_entry.id   AF-A0A0A9D5X6-F1
#
_cell.length_a   1.000
_cell.length_b   1.000
_cell.length_c   1.000
_cell.angle_alpha   90.00
_cell.angle_beta   90.00
_cell.angle_gamma   90.00
#
_symmetry.space_group_name_H-M   'P 1'
#
loop_
_entity.id
_entity.type
_entity.pdbx_description
1 polymer ?
#
loop_
_entity_poly.entity_id
_entity_poly.type
_entity_poly.pdbx_seq_one_letter_code
_entity_poly.pdbx_strand_id
1 'polypeptide(L)'
;MTTNSTGDLHSAGVIQILDVGCGVTSFFAYLLPLDIQTMSFAPKDGHENQIQFALERGIGAMISVLAAKQLPYPRNSFEMVHCSRCRVDWHENG
;
A
#
# COMPACT_ATOMS: atom_id res chain seq x y z
N MET A 1 -14.77 -4.10 -0.89
CA MET A 1 -15.25 -3.16 0.14
C MET A 1 -16.30 -2.29 -0.53
N THR A 2 -17.52 -2.79 -0.64
CA THR A 2 -18.68 -2.00 -1.02
C THR A 2 -19.65 -2.04 0.15
N THR A 3 -20.37 -0.95 0.39
CA THR A 3 -21.85 -0.94 0.36
C THR A 3 -22.42 0.42 0.80
N ASN A 4 -23.29 0.98 -0.05
CA ASN A 4 -24.69 1.41 0.14
C ASN A 4 -25.33 1.55 1.56
N SER A 5 -24.60 1.74 2.66
CA SER A 5 -25.22 2.16 3.95
C SER A 5 -24.23 2.52 5.05
N THR A 6 -22.95 2.12 4.96
CA THR A 6 -21.96 2.26 6.05
C THR A 6 -20.85 3.28 5.78
N GLY A 7 -20.98 4.10 4.73
CA GLY A 7 -19.93 5.04 4.31
C GLY A 7 -18.80 4.36 3.53
N ASP A 8 -18.05 5.14 2.75
CA ASP A 8 -16.84 4.68 2.07
C ASP A 8 -15.58 5.00 2.91
N LEU A 9 -14.45 4.38 2.55
CA LEU A 9 -13.16 4.59 3.22
C LEU A 9 -12.75 6.08 3.21
N HIS A 10 -13.06 6.76 2.11
CA HIS A 10 -12.75 8.18 1.94
C HIS A 10 -13.51 9.05 2.98
N SER A 11 -14.78 8.74 3.23
CA SER A 11 -15.62 9.38 4.26
C SER A 11 -15.14 9.10 5.68
N ALA A 12 -14.43 7.99 5.90
CA ALA A 12 -13.77 7.68 7.16
C ALA A 12 -12.41 8.39 7.34
N GLY A 13 -12.02 9.26 6.40
CA GLY A 13 -10.76 10.00 6.44
C GLY A 13 -9.55 9.23 5.90
N VAL A 14 -9.77 8.09 5.23
CA VAL A 14 -8.68 7.34 4.60
C VAL A 14 -8.43 7.89 3.21
N ILE A 15 -7.28 8.54 3.02
CA ILE A 15 -6.92 9.21 1.76
C ILE A 15 -5.60 8.69 1.18
N GLN A 16 -4.74 8.11 2.03
CA GLN A 16 -3.44 7.53 1.72
C GLN A 16 -3.28 6.19 2.41
N ILE A 17 -3.05 5.15 1.59
CA ILE A 17 -2.86 3.78 2.06
C ILE A 17 -1.45 3.31 1.73
N LEU A 18 -0.81 2.65 2.70
CA LEU A 18 0.40 1.88 2.48
C LEU A 18 0.03 0.44 2.07
N ASP A 19 0.31 0.06 0.83
CA ASP A 19 0.08 -1.29 0.33
C ASP A 19 1.39 -2.09 0.32
N VAL A 20 1.42 -3.22 1.02
CA VAL A 20 2.60 -4.06 1.19
C VAL A 20 2.39 -5.41 0.51
N GLY A 21 3.25 -5.73 -0.46
CA GLY A 21 3.10 -6.96 -1.25
C GLY A 21 2.09 -6.79 -2.39
N CYS A 22 2.05 -5.60 -2.99
CA CYS A 22 1.08 -5.13 -3.98
C CYS A 22 0.94 -6.00 -5.25
N GLY A 23 1.91 -6.86 -5.56
CA GLY A 23 1.78 -7.73 -6.73
C GLY A 23 1.67 -6.90 -8.01
N VAL A 24 0.61 -7.16 -8.79
CA VAL A 24 0.28 -6.44 -10.03
C VAL A 24 -0.67 -5.26 -9.82
N THR A 25 -0.64 -4.59 -8.67
CA THR A 25 -1.37 -3.34 -8.41
C THR A 25 -2.90 -3.43 -8.37
N SER A 26 -3.42 -4.61 -8.06
CA SER A 26 -4.86 -4.87 -8.04
C SER A 26 -5.60 -4.06 -6.97
N PHE A 27 -5.00 -3.87 -5.80
CA PHE A 27 -5.61 -3.13 -4.71
C PHE A 27 -5.69 -1.62 -5.00
N PHE A 28 -4.58 -1.02 -5.47
CA PHE A 28 -4.60 0.37 -5.95
C PHE A 28 -5.66 0.59 -7.04
N ALA A 29 -5.73 -0.29 -8.04
CA ALA A 29 -6.67 -0.13 -9.16
C ALA A 29 -8.13 -0.10 -8.69
N TYR A 30 -8.45 -0.79 -7.60
CA TYR A 30 -9.77 -0.76 -6.98
C TYR A 30 -10.06 0.57 -6.25
N LEU A 31 -9.04 1.19 -5.67
CA LEU A 31 -9.15 2.42 -4.87
C LEU A 31 -9.06 3.70 -5.69
N LEU A 32 -8.45 3.65 -6.87
CA LEU A 32 -8.29 4.80 -7.76
C LEU A 32 -9.62 5.51 -8.07
N PRO A 33 -10.74 4.82 -8.38
CA PRO A 33 -12.03 5.48 -8.62
C PRO A 33 -12.66 6.11 -7.37
N LEU A 34 -12.13 5.81 -6.18
CA LEU A 34 -12.60 6.34 -4.89
C LEU A 34 -11.77 7.55 -4.42
N ASP A 35 -10.86 8.06 -5.27
CA ASP A 35 -9.93 9.15 -4.95
C ASP A 35 -9.01 8.86 -3.74
N ILE A 36 -8.66 7.58 -3.55
CA ILE A 36 -7.77 7.13 -2.48
C ILE A 36 -6.40 6.80 -3.07
N GLN A 37 -5.37 7.51 -2.60
CA GLN A 37 -4.00 7.30 -3.05
C GLN A 37 -3.37 6.09 -2.35
N THR A 38 -2.53 5.36 -3.07
CA THR A 38 -1.81 4.20 -2.50
C THR A 38 -0.33 4.30 -2.82
N MET A 39 0.50 4.06 -1.80
CA MET A 39 1.93 3.82 -1.96
C MET A 39 2.23 2.34 -1.80
N SER A 40 2.78 1.72 -2.84
CA SER A 40 2.99 0.27 -2.92
C SER A 40 4.43 -0.12 -2.64
N PHE A 41 4.66 -0.97 -1.65
CA PHE A 41 5.98 -1.43 -1.24
C PHE A 41 6.15 -2.90 -1.55
N ALA A 42 7.29 -3.23 -2.16
CA ALA A 42 7.73 -4.61 -2.34
C ALA A 42 9.14 -4.79 -1.78
N PRO A 43 9.44 -5.96 -1.18
CA PRO A 43 10.81 -6.31 -0.83
C PRO A 43 11.66 -6.42 -2.10
N LYS A 44 12.98 -6.28 -1.92
CA LYS A 44 13.93 -6.59 -2.99
C LYS A 44 14.02 -8.11 -3.15
N ASP A 45 13.13 -8.69 -3.96
CA ASP A 45 13.07 -10.12 -4.23
C ASP A 45 12.90 -10.38 -5.73
N GLY A 46 12.56 -11.62 -6.12
CA GLY A 46 12.35 -11.98 -7.53
C GLY A 46 11.21 -11.23 -8.23
N HIS A 47 10.49 -10.33 -7.55
CA HIS A 47 9.36 -9.58 -8.05
C HIS A 47 9.68 -8.09 -8.31
N GLU A 48 10.95 -7.71 -8.50
CA GLU A 48 11.35 -6.33 -8.86
C GLU A 48 10.60 -5.78 -10.10
N ASN A 49 10.22 -6.67 -11.04
CA ASN A 49 9.41 -6.33 -12.20
C ASN A 49 8.01 -5.80 -11.86
N GLN A 50 7.47 -6.13 -10.69
CA GLN A 50 6.16 -5.64 -10.23
C GLN A 50 6.20 -4.17 -9.85
N ILE A 51 7.30 -3.69 -9.26
CA ILE A 51 7.51 -2.26 -8.98
C ILE A 51 7.58 -1.48 -10.29
N GLN A 52 8.33 -1.99 -11.27
CA GLN A 52 8.40 -1.35 -12.59
C GLN A 52 7.03 -1.28 -13.26
N PHE A 53 6.26 -2.37 -13.23
CA PHE A 53 4.91 -2.44 -13.78
C PHE A 53 3.94 -1.47 -13.09
N ALA A 54 4.07 -1.28 -11.77
CA ALA A 54 3.31 -0.31 -11.01
C ALA A 54 3.64 1.13 -11.45
N LEU A 55 4.93 1.46 -11.56
CA LEU A 55 5.40 2.77 -12.01
C LEU A 55 4.94 3.09 -13.44
N GLU A 56 4.96 2.11 -14.35
CA GLU A 56 4.43 2.25 -15.72
C GLU A 56 2.93 2.55 -15.78
N ARG A 57 2.19 2.22 -14.70
CA ARG A 57 0.76 2.54 -14.54
C ARG A 57 0.50 3.84 -13.78
N GLY A 58 1.55 4.60 -13.47
CA GLY A 58 1.45 5.85 -12.71
C GLY A 58 1.19 5.62 -11.21
N ILE A 59 1.52 4.44 -10.70
CA ILE A 59 1.28 4.05 -9.30
C ILE A 59 2.54 4.33 -8.52
N GLY A 60 2.41 5.05 -7.40
CA GLY A 60 3.51 5.26 -6.48
C GLY A 60 3.97 3.92 -5.91
N ALA A 61 5.16 3.47 -6.29
CA ALA A 61 5.71 2.20 -5.84
C ALA A 61 7.21 2.32 -5.54
N MET A 62 7.69 1.62 -4.51
CA MET A 62 9.10 1.60 -4.16
C MET A 62 9.55 0.25 -3.59
N ILE A 63 10.83 -0.04 -3.75
CA ILE A 63 11.47 -1.17 -3.09
C ILE A 63 11.79 -0.78 -1.64
N SER A 64 11.32 -1.57 -0.68
CA SER A 64 11.57 -1.32 0.75
C SER A 64 11.51 -2.61 1.56
N VAL A 65 12.24 -2.63 2.68
CA VAL A 65 12.18 -3.71 3.67
C VAL A 65 11.54 -3.15 4.93
N LEU A 66 10.21 -3.29 5.01
CA LEU A 66 9.45 -3.04 6.23
C LEU A 66 10.01 -3.93 7.35
N ALA A 67 10.09 -3.40 8.58
CA ALA A 67 10.75 -3.94 9.79
C ALA A 67 12.26 -3.67 9.91
N ALA A 68 13.06 -3.67 8.84
CA ALA A 68 14.51 -3.48 8.95
C ALA A 68 14.96 -2.01 8.91
N LYS A 69 14.19 -1.14 8.23
CA LYS A 69 14.53 0.26 8.05
C LYS A 69 13.31 1.15 8.27
N GLN A 70 13.54 2.31 8.87
CA GLN A 70 12.53 3.37 8.90
C GLN A 70 12.20 3.80 7.47
N LEU A 71 10.90 4.02 7.21
CA LEU A 71 10.44 4.49 5.92
C LEU A 71 10.89 5.94 5.67
N PRO A 72 11.07 6.36 4.40
CA PRO A 72 11.38 7.75 4.03
C PRO A 72 10.14 8.66 4.14
N TYR A 73 9.24 8.35 5.07
CA TYR A 73 8.00 9.04 5.34
C TYR A 73 7.94 9.37 6.84
N PRO A 74 7.42 10.55 7.22
CA PRO A 74 7.08 10.85 8.59
C PRO A 74 6.19 9.78 9.23
N ARG A 75 6.16 9.75 10.57
CA ARG A 75 5.16 8.96 11.28
C ARG A 75 3.76 9.47 10.92
N ASN A 76 2.79 8.56 10.78
CA ASN A 76 1.40 8.86 10.40
C ASN A 76 1.22 9.43 8.98
N SER A 77 2.11 9.11 8.04
CA SER A 77 1.91 9.46 6.62
C SER A 77 0.84 8.64 5.89
N PHE A 78 0.34 7.57 6.52
CA PHE A 78 -0.67 6.69 5.95
C PHE A 78 -1.77 6.46 6.99
N GLU A 79 -3.04 6.56 6.60
CA GLU A 79 -4.17 6.31 7.51
C GLU A 79 -4.52 4.83 7.59
N MET A 80 -4.08 4.04 6.61
CA MET A 80 -4.33 2.61 6.56
C MET A 80 -3.12 1.86 5.99
N VAL A 81 -2.95 0.62 6.43
CA VAL A 81 -1.99 -0.33 5.86
C VAL A 81 -2.76 -1.53 5.32
N HIS A 82 -2.50 -1.89 4.06
CA HIS A 82 -2.93 -3.14 3.46
C HIS A 82 -1.71 -4.05 3.28
N CYS A 83 -1.83 -5.32 3.66
CA CYS A 83 -0.78 -6.31 3.46
C CYS A 83 -1.41 -7.61 2.93
N SER A 84 -0.96 -8.05 1.77
CA SER A 84 -1.30 -9.36 1.23
C SER A 84 -0.06 -10.23 1.16
N ARG A 85 0.02 -11.24 2.03
CA ARG A 85 1.16 -12.18 2.10
C ARG A 85 2.54 -11.48 2.20
N CYS A 86 2.60 -10.30 2.82
CA CYS A 86 3.80 -9.46 2.84
C CYS A 86 4.96 -9.97 3.72
N ARG A 87 4.72 -10.99 4.56
CA ARG A 87 5.70 -11.55 5.50
C ARG A 87 6.35 -10.51 6.43
N VAL A 88 5.63 -9.44 6.73
CA VAL A 88 6.01 -8.46 7.76
C VAL A 88 5.49 -8.97 9.09
N ASP A 89 6.37 -9.12 10.08
CA ASP A 89 5.95 -9.32 11.46
C ASP A 89 5.69 -7.94 12.09
N TRP A 90 4.41 -7.63 12.26
CA TRP A 90 3.94 -6.34 12.79
C TRP A 90 4.08 -6.23 14.30
N HIS A 91 4.36 -7.33 15.00
CA HIS A 91 4.44 -7.38 16.46
C HIS A 91 5.89 -7.50 16.97
N GLU A 92 6.84 -7.86 16.10
CA GLU A 92 8.24 -8.13 16.47
C GLU A 92 8.99 -6.92 17.08
N ASN A 93 8.50 -5.70 16.89
CA ASN A 93 9.12 -4.45 17.38
C ASN A 93 8.14 -3.50 18.10
N GLY A 94 7.12 -4.06 18.78
CA GLY A 94 6.10 -3.31 19.54
C GLY A 94 6.65 -2.50 20.70
#